data_AF-A0A661VFP2-F1
#
_entry.id   AF-A0A661VFP2-F1
#
_cell.length_a   1.000
_cell.length_b   1.000
_cell.length_c   1.000
_cell.angle_alpha   90.00
_cell.angle_beta   90.00
_cell.angle_gamma   90.00
#
_symmetry.space_group_name_H-M   'P 1'
#
loop_
_entity.id
_entity.type
_entity.pdbx_description
1 polymer ?
#
loop_
_entity_poly.entity_id
_entity_poly.type
_entity_poly.pdbx_seq_one_letter_code
_entity_poly.pdbx_strand_id
1 'polypeptide(L)'
;TNDQRLMRSIVTPTLKGATPGDLNLVLPYRYVVSLLEMIHALDEIAPGVASRHTLLYGVEVKFYSCRLQLSDELETEVHNLFAAGDGAGITRGLVQASATGLVTARAILARL
;
A
#
# COMPACT_ATOMS: atom_id res chain seq x y z
N THR A 1 9.36 -15.57 -15.65
CA THR A 1 9.58 -16.87 -14.97
C THR A 1 8.52 -17.87 -15.42
N ASN A 2 8.78 -19.18 -15.37
CA ASN A 2 7.79 -20.24 -15.61
C ASN A 2 7.79 -21.25 -14.44
N ASP A 3 6.80 -22.13 -14.36
CA ASP A 3 6.63 -23.04 -13.20
C ASP A 3 7.85 -23.94 -12.95
N GLN A 4 8.46 -24.45 -14.02
CA GLN A 4 9.66 -25.29 -13.93
C GLN A 4 10.84 -24.54 -13.28
N ARG A 5 11.01 -23.26 -13.60
CA ARG A 5 12.04 -22.42 -12.97
C ARG A 5 11.68 -22.10 -11.52
N LEU A 6 10.41 -21.89 -11.22
CA LEU A 6 9.93 -21.60 -9.87
C LEU A 6 10.15 -22.78 -8.91
N MET A 7 9.94 -24.02 -9.39
CA MET A 7 10.22 -25.24 -8.61
C MET A 7 11.70 -25.42 -8.23
N ARG A 8 12.63 -24.77 -8.93
CA ARG A 8 14.07 -24.79 -8.63
C ARG A 8 14.49 -23.69 -7.66
N SER A 9 13.57 -22.80 -7.28
CA SER A 9 13.81 -21.75 -6.29
C SER A 9 14.01 -22.38 -4.91
N ILE A 10 14.93 -21.83 -4.13
CA ILE A 10 15.06 -22.15 -2.70
C ILE A 10 14.01 -21.43 -1.84
N VAL A 11 13.31 -20.45 -2.42
CA VAL A 11 12.25 -19.66 -1.78
C VAL A 11 10.89 -20.19 -2.24
N THR A 12 10.05 -20.52 -1.27
CA THR A 12 8.67 -20.97 -1.50
C THR A 12 7.74 -19.77 -1.73
N PRO A 13 6.99 -19.72 -2.84
CA PRO A 13 5.99 -18.68 -3.06
C PRO A 13 4.86 -18.73 -2.02
N THR A 14 4.57 -17.58 -1.43
CA THR A 14 3.51 -17.37 -0.43
C THR A 14 2.17 -17.01 -1.06
N LEU A 15 2.16 -16.23 -2.16
CA LEU A 15 0.95 -15.89 -2.89
C LEU A 15 0.59 -17.02 -3.87
N LYS A 16 -0.22 -17.99 -3.42
CA LYS A 16 -0.57 -19.18 -4.19
C LYS A 16 -1.32 -18.92 -5.49
N GLY A 17 -2.04 -17.80 -5.57
CA GLY A 17 -2.74 -17.36 -6.79
C GLY A 17 -1.86 -16.64 -7.81
N ALA A 18 -0.57 -16.41 -7.51
CA ALA A 18 0.33 -15.74 -8.44
C ALA A 18 0.68 -16.66 -9.61
N THR A 19 0.57 -16.14 -10.83
CA THR A 19 1.08 -16.82 -12.02
C THR A 19 2.51 -16.36 -12.28
N PRO A 20 3.50 -17.27 -12.41
CA PRO A 20 4.84 -16.86 -12.78
C PRO A 20 4.85 -16.29 -14.20
N GLY A 21 5.44 -15.11 -14.35
CA GLY A 21 5.42 -14.39 -15.62
C GLY A 21 6.56 -13.39 -15.73
N ASP A 22 6.42 -12.46 -16.66
CA ASP A 22 7.31 -11.30 -16.82
C ASP A 22 6.55 -10.04 -16.41
N LEU A 23 7.04 -9.36 -15.37
CA LEU A 23 6.44 -8.13 -14.87
C LEU A 23 6.52 -6.97 -15.89
N ASN A 24 7.44 -7.02 -16.85
CA ASN A 24 7.52 -6.05 -17.95
C ASN A 24 6.27 -6.04 -18.84
N LEU A 25 5.50 -7.13 -18.85
CA LEU A 25 4.25 -7.21 -19.61
C LEU A 25 3.07 -6.50 -18.90
N VAL A 26 3.23 -6.16 -17.63
CA VAL A 26 2.15 -5.63 -16.78
C VAL A 26 2.48 -4.23 -16.23
N LEU A 27 3.76 -3.96 -15.97
CA LEU A 27 4.22 -2.66 -15.47
C LEU A 27 4.85 -1.83 -16.59
N PRO A 28 4.51 -0.54 -16.71
CA PRO A 28 5.26 0.40 -17.53
C PRO A 28 6.77 0.33 -17.26
N TYR A 29 7.57 0.40 -18.33
CA TYR A 29 9.03 0.29 -18.29
C TYR A 29 9.68 1.17 -17.21
N ARG A 30 9.21 2.41 -17.06
CA ARG A 30 9.71 3.34 -16.03
C ARG A 30 9.63 2.75 -14.61
N TYR A 31 8.55 2.05 -14.27
CA TYR A 31 8.38 1.48 -12.93
C TYR A 31 9.26 0.26 -12.75
N VAL A 32 9.43 -0.56 -13.79
CA VAL A 32 10.35 -1.69 -13.72
C VAL A 32 11.77 -1.21 -13.50
N VAL A 33 12.22 -0.18 -14.23
CA VAL A 33 13.55 0.42 -14.02
C VAL A 33 13.71 0.92 -12.59
N SER A 34 12.75 1.71 -12.08
CA SER A 34 12.81 2.19 -10.70
C SER A 34 12.81 1.07 -9.65
N LEU A 35 12.05 -0.02 -9.88
CA LEU A 35 12.05 -1.19 -9.00
C LEU A 35 13.41 -1.88 -8.98
N LEU A 36 14.06 -2.04 -10.15
CA LEU A 36 15.39 -2.65 -10.25
C LEU A 36 16.46 -1.77 -9.57
N GLU A 37 16.43 -0.46 -9.81
CA GLU A 37 17.33 0.50 -9.15
C GLU A 37 17.17 0.46 -7.63
N MET A 38 15.93 0.44 -7.14
CA MET A 38 15.62 0.32 -5.71
C MET A 38 16.14 -1.01 -5.14
N ILE A 39 15.93 -2.14 -5.81
CA ILE A 39 16.38 -3.45 -5.35
C ILE A 39 17.91 -3.50 -5.24
N HIS A 40 18.63 -2.95 -6.22
CA HIS A 40 20.10 -2.89 -6.16
C HIS A 40 20.59 -1.94 -5.06
N ALA A 41 19.96 -0.77 -4.89
CA ALA A 41 20.29 0.15 -3.81
C ALA A 41 20.05 -0.47 -2.42
N LEU A 42 18.99 -1.27 -2.28
CA LEU A 42 18.70 -2.00 -1.04
C LEU A 42 19.72 -3.11 -0.77
N ASP A 43 20.27 -3.73 -1.81
CA ASP A 43 21.28 -4.80 -1.66
C ASP A 43 22.59 -4.29 -1.04
N GLU A 44 22.98 -3.04 -1.33
CA GLU A 44 24.14 -2.40 -0.69
C GLU A 44 23.96 -2.22 0.83
N ILE A 45 22.71 -2.04 1.28
CA ILE A 45 22.36 -1.87 2.70
C ILE A 45 22.15 -3.24 3.36
N ALA A 46 21.52 -4.16 2.64
CA ALA A 46 21.16 -5.49 3.11
C ALA A 46 21.54 -6.54 2.04
N PRO A 47 22.78 -7.05 2.08
CA PRO A 47 23.29 -7.99 1.08
C PRO A 47 22.41 -9.24 0.97
N GLY A 48 22.00 -9.57 -0.25
CA GLY A 48 21.15 -10.71 -0.58
C GLY A 48 19.73 -10.34 -1.00
N VAL A 49 19.33 -9.07 -0.89
CA VAL A 49 18.05 -8.55 -1.42
C VAL A 49 17.96 -8.75 -2.93
N ALA A 50 19.04 -8.50 -3.67
CA ALA A 50 19.09 -8.69 -5.12
C ALA A 50 19.44 -10.13 -5.55
N SER A 51 19.23 -11.11 -4.67
CA SER A 51 19.46 -12.53 -4.98
C SER A 51 18.62 -13.00 -6.18
N ARG A 52 19.19 -13.91 -6.99
CA ARG A 52 18.49 -14.58 -8.08
C ARG A 52 17.24 -15.37 -7.63
N HIS A 53 17.11 -15.65 -6.34
CA HIS A 53 15.99 -16.38 -5.73
C HIS A 53 14.95 -15.44 -5.11
N THR A 54 15.18 -14.13 -5.13
CA THR A 54 14.20 -13.13 -4.70
C THR A 54 13.00 -13.18 -5.63
N LEU A 55 11.82 -13.44 -5.04
CA LEU A 55 10.56 -13.48 -5.77
C LEU A 55 9.88 -12.11 -5.69
N LEU A 56 9.53 -11.55 -6.84
CA LEU A 56 8.74 -10.32 -6.97
C LEU A 56 7.32 -10.66 -7.42
N TYR A 57 6.34 -10.19 -6.66
CA TYR A 57 4.93 -10.18 -7.06
C TYR A 57 4.55 -8.79 -7.59
N GLY A 58 3.54 -8.69 -8.46
CA GLY A 58 2.95 -7.42 -8.90
C GLY A 58 1.45 -7.62 -9.17
N VAL A 59 0.58 -6.63 -9.33
CA VAL A 59 0.66 -5.17 -9.29
C VAL A 59 -0.06 -4.70 -8.02
N GLU A 60 0.33 -3.58 -7.41
CA GLU A 60 -0.47 -2.96 -6.35
C GLU A 60 -0.67 -1.47 -6.64
N VAL A 61 -1.93 -1.03 -6.57
CA VAL A 61 -2.31 0.37 -6.68
C VAL A 61 -3.45 0.66 -5.71
N LYS A 62 -3.25 1.64 -4.83
CA LYS A 62 -4.33 2.43 -4.23
C LYS A 62 -4.04 3.92 -4.43
N PHE A 63 -4.33 4.43 -5.62
CA PHE A 63 -4.29 5.88 -5.86
C PHE A 63 -5.67 6.49 -5.60
N TYR A 64 -5.66 7.61 -4.88
CA TYR A 64 -6.77 8.36 -4.25
C TYR A 64 -7.30 7.76 -2.95
N SER A 65 -6.95 8.40 -1.82
CA SER A 65 -7.98 8.69 -0.84
C SER A 65 -8.62 10.00 -1.28
N CYS A 66 -9.94 10.03 -1.47
CA CYS A 66 -10.66 11.28 -1.64
C CYS A 66 -10.40 12.10 -0.38
N ARG A 67 -9.58 13.15 -0.49
CA ARG A 67 -9.35 14.06 0.63
C ARG A 67 -10.60 14.92 0.75
N LEU A 68 -11.49 14.52 1.65
CA LEU A 68 -12.68 15.28 1.96
C LEU A 68 -12.27 16.63 2.56
N GLN A 69 -13.03 17.67 2.26
CA GLN A 69 -12.94 18.92 3.00
C GLN A 69 -13.62 18.71 4.35
N LEU A 70 -12.85 18.88 5.42
CA LEU A 70 -13.28 18.61 6.79
C LEU A 70 -12.99 19.82 7.68
N SER A 71 -13.85 20.03 8.67
CA SER A 71 -13.59 20.96 9.78
C SER A 71 -12.56 20.39 10.77
N ASP A 72 -12.16 21.18 11.76
CA ASP A 72 -11.29 20.73 12.86
C ASP A 72 -11.92 19.60 13.70
N GLU A 73 -13.23 19.43 13.61
CA GLU A 73 -14.00 18.36 14.26
C GLU A 73 -14.24 17.15 13.34
N LEU A 74 -13.63 17.14 12.15
CA LEU A 74 -13.77 16.10 11.13
C LEU A 74 -15.18 15.97 10.54
N GLU A 75 -15.95 17.07 10.57
CA GLU A 75 -17.24 17.18 9.92
C GLU A 75 -17.05 17.58 8.45
N THR A 76 -17.84 16.98 7.57
CA THR A 76 -17.87 17.33 6.14
C THR A 76 -18.64 18.64 5.91
N GLU A 77 -18.72 19.08 4.66
CA GLU A 77 -19.58 20.21 4.27
C GLU A 77 -21.08 19.91 4.50
N VAL A 78 -21.45 18.64 4.67
CA VAL A 78 -22.80 18.22 5.02
C VAL A 78 -22.95 18.21 6.54
N HIS A 79 -23.92 18.99 7.03
CA HIS A 79 -24.18 19.10 8.46
C HIS A 79 -24.48 17.75 9.11
N ASN A 80 -23.85 17.51 10.26
CA ASN A 80 -23.94 16.30 11.06
C ASN A 80 -23.46 15.03 10.32
N LEU A 81 -22.66 15.18 9.27
CA LEU A 81 -21.98 14.09 8.57
C LEU A 81 -20.47 14.21 8.80
N PHE A 82 -19.89 13.20 9.45
CA PHE A 82 -18.47 13.17 9.79
C PHE A 82 -17.72 12.10 8.99
N ALA A 83 -16.44 12.32 8.74
CA ALA A 83 -15.56 11.35 8.10
C ALA A 83 -14.25 11.19 8.87
N ALA A 84 -13.89 9.94 9.16
CA ALA A 84 -12.68 9.58 9.90
C ALA A 84 -11.96 8.40 9.24
N GLY A 85 -10.70 8.19 9.61
CA GLY A 85 -9.87 7.10 9.10
C GLY A 85 -9.28 7.35 7.72
N ASP A 86 -8.59 6.33 7.20
CA ASP A 86 -7.82 6.45 5.95
C ASP A 86 -8.71 6.74 4.73
N GLY A 87 -9.98 6.32 4.78
CA GLY A 87 -10.98 6.58 3.75
C GLY A 87 -11.35 8.06 3.60
N ALA A 88 -11.21 8.86 4.67
CA ALA A 88 -11.41 10.31 4.64
C ALA A 88 -10.24 11.07 4.00
N GLY A 89 -9.12 10.37 3.75
CA GLY A 89 -7.93 10.90 3.10
C GLY A 89 -7.08 11.85 3.93
N ILE A 90 -7.28 11.86 5.25
CA ILE A 90 -6.52 12.67 6.22
C ILE A 90 -5.51 11.84 7.03
N THR A 91 -5.61 10.51 7.03
CA THR A 91 -4.70 9.62 7.75
C THR A 91 -4.02 8.62 6.82
N ARG A 92 -2.87 8.10 7.27
CA ARG A 92 -2.14 7.00 6.64
C ARG A 92 -1.68 6.04 7.73
N GLY A 93 -2.57 5.16 8.16
CA GLY A 93 -2.25 4.04 9.03
C GLY A 93 -3.09 3.94 10.29
N LEU A 94 -2.99 2.78 10.95
CA LEU A 94 -3.90 2.34 12.00
C LEU A 94 -4.02 3.33 13.17
N VAL A 95 -2.89 3.87 13.64
CA VAL A 95 -2.87 4.76 14.81
C VAL A 95 -3.57 6.08 14.50
N GLN A 96 -3.26 6.68 13.34
CA GLN A 96 -3.87 7.93 12.91
C GLN A 96 -5.36 7.74 12.66
N ALA A 97 -5.74 6.66 11.97
CA ALA A 97 -7.15 6.33 11.72
C ALA A 97 -7.94 6.19 13.03
N SER A 98 -7.36 5.51 14.02
CA SER A 98 -7.97 5.35 15.35
C SER A 98 -8.12 6.68 16.09
N ALA A 99 -7.09 7.54 16.03
CA ALA A 99 -7.13 8.86 16.65
C ALA A 99 -8.24 9.74 16.05
N THR A 100 -8.43 9.73 14.73
CA THR A 100 -9.51 10.47 14.09
C THR A 100 -10.90 9.97 14.51
N GLY A 101 -11.07 8.65 14.70
CA GLY A 101 -12.32 8.10 15.23
C GLY A 101 -12.66 8.63 16.62
N LEU A 102 -11.66 8.78 17.50
CA LEU A 102 -11.85 9.35 18.83
C LEU A 102 -12.25 10.83 18.78
N VAL A 103 -11.61 11.62 17.91
CA VAL A 103 -11.93 13.05 17.71
C VAL A 103 -13.36 13.21 17.23
N THR A 104 -13.75 12.49 16.18
CA THR A 104 -15.11 12.49 15.64
C THR A 104 -16.14 12.08 16.69
N ALA A 105 -15.88 11.01 17.46
CA ALA A 105 -16.80 10.55 18.50
C ALA A 105 -17.02 11.62 19.59
N ARG A 106 -15.95 12.33 20.00
CA ARG A 106 -16.08 13.43 20.98
C ARG A 106 -16.86 14.62 20.44
N ALA A 107 -16.66 14.98 19.17
CA ALA A 107 -17.42 16.05 18.51
C ALA A 107 -18.92 15.72 18.45
N ILE A 108 -19.26 14.46 18.11
CA ILE A 108 -20.66 13.99 18.10
C ILE A 108 -21.26 14.05 19.50
N LEU A 109 -20.54 13.56 20.52
CA LEU A 109 -21.04 13.56 21.91
C LEU A 109 -21.29 14.97 22.46
N ALA A 110 -20.52 15.96 22.05
CA ALA A 110 -20.69 17.35 22.49
C ALA A 110 -21.94 18.04 21.90
N ARG A 111 -22.57 17.43 20.89
CA ARG A 111 -23.75 17.96 20.16
C ARG A 111 -25.06 17.24 20.50
N LEU A 112 -25.00 16.21 21.35
CA LEU A 112 -26.16 15.54 21.95
C LEU A 112 -26.67 16.32 23.16
#